data_AF-A0A8D0GIG7-F1
#
_entry.id   AF-A0A8D0GIG7-F1
#
_cell.length_a   1.000
_cell.length_b   1.000
_cell.length_c   1.000
_cell.angle_alpha   90.00
_cell.angle_beta   90.00
_cell.angle_gamma   90.00
#
_symmetry.space_group_name_H-M   'P 1'
#
loop_
_entity.id
_entity.type
_entity.pdbx_description
1 polymer ?
#
loop_
_entity_poly.entity_id
_entity_poly.type
_entity_poly.pdbx_seq_one_letter_code
_entity_poly.pdbx_strand_id
1 'polypeptide(L)'
;MSPSSSLDDEDTFKILVATDVHLGYLEKDAVRGNDTYVTFDEILKLAQENEVDFILLGGDLFHENKPSRKTLHACFELLRKYCMGDRPVPFEILSDQSVNFGFRKFPWVNYQDANLNVSIPVFSIHGNHDDPTGADALCALDILSCAGLLNHFGRSMSVEKIDISPILLQKGSTKIAMYGLGSIPDERLYRMFVNKQVTMLRPKEDEDSWFNLFVIHQN
;
A
#
# COMPACT_ATOMS: atom_id res chain seq x y z
N MET A 1 -20.12 -0.25 31.86
CA MET A 1 -20.93 0.06 30.67
C MET A 1 -20.09 -0.36 29.48
N SER A 2 -20.47 -1.44 28.80
CA SER A 2 -19.86 -1.86 27.55
C SER A 2 -20.06 -0.74 26.52
N PRO A 3 -19.02 -0.29 25.80
CA PRO A 3 -19.24 0.62 24.69
C PRO A 3 -20.11 -0.12 23.69
N SER A 4 -21.15 0.55 23.21
CA SER A 4 -21.93 0.09 22.07
C SER A 4 -20.98 -0.09 20.89
N SER A 5 -20.52 -1.32 20.65
CA SER A 5 -20.01 -1.69 19.33
C SER A 5 -21.21 -1.55 18.39
N SER A 6 -21.29 -0.42 17.69
CA SER A 6 -22.29 -0.18 16.66
C SER A 6 -22.25 -1.36 15.70
N LEU A 7 -23.42 -1.95 15.43
CA LEU A 7 -23.62 -2.94 14.36
C LEU A 7 -23.08 -2.48 12.99
N ASP A 8 -22.72 -1.20 12.86
CA ASP A 8 -22.17 -0.53 11.68
C ASP A 8 -20.68 -0.86 11.43
N ASP A 9 -19.88 -1.21 12.46
CA ASP A 9 -18.43 -1.38 12.32
C ASP A 9 -18.01 -2.74 11.70
N GLU A 10 -18.87 -3.76 11.78
CA GLU A 10 -18.58 -5.10 11.23
C GLU A 10 -18.59 -5.09 9.70
N ASP A 11 -19.44 -4.27 9.08
CA ASP A 11 -19.57 -4.13 7.63
C ASP A 11 -18.84 -2.90 7.08
N THR A 12 -18.23 -2.05 7.93
CA THR A 12 -17.61 -0.79 7.49
C THR A 12 -16.09 -0.88 7.46
N PHE A 13 -15.48 -0.61 6.30
CA PHE A 13 -14.03 -0.44 6.20
C PHE A 13 -13.58 0.90 6.78
N LYS A 14 -12.67 0.87 7.75
CA LYS A 14 -11.94 2.04 8.27
C LYS A 14 -10.54 2.04 7.65
N ILE A 15 -10.29 2.98 6.73
CA ILE A 15 -9.03 3.04 5.98
C ILE A 15 -8.33 4.34 6.33
N LEU A 16 -7.10 4.28 6.84
CA LEU A 16 -6.24 5.46 6.92
C LEU A 16 -5.59 5.69 5.56
N VAL A 17 -5.80 6.87 4.97
CA VAL A 17 -5.23 7.22 3.67
C VAL A 17 -4.16 8.29 3.85
N ALA A 18 -2.97 8.06 3.30
CA ALA A 18 -1.87 9.01 3.27
C ALA A 18 -1.06 8.86 1.97
N THR A 19 -0.24 9.85 1.63
CA THR A 19 0.63 9.81 0.44
C THR A 19 1.78 10.81 0.64
N ASP A 20 2.85 10.68 -0.15
CA ASP A 20 3.93 11.68 -0.24
C ASP A 20 4.57 11.99 1.12
N VAL A 21 4.81 10.94 1.91
CA VAL A 21 5.44 11.04 3.24
C VAL A 21 6.89 11.51 3.11
N HIS A 22 7.57 11.10 2.02
CA HIS A 22 8.95 11.46 1.71
C HIS A 22 9.92 11.24 2.89
N LEU A 23 9.87 10.07 3.52
CA LEU A 23 10.82 9.71 4.58
C LEU A 23 12.27 9.96 4.13
N GLY A 24 13.01 10.67 4.99
CA GLY A 24 14.39 11.06 4.73
C GLY A 24 14.56 12.41 4.03
N TYR A 25 13.48 13.11 3.67
CA TYR A 25 13.58 14.48 3.17
C TYR A 25 14.32 15.38 4.19
N LEU A 26 15.34 16.09 3.71
CA LEU A 26 16.22 16.94 4.51
C LEU A 26 16.85 16.26 5.74
N GLU A 27 17.09 14.95 5.70
CA GLU A 27 17.62 14.18 6.84
C GLU A 27 18.89 14.77 7.50
N LYS A 28 19.72 15.48 6.72
CA LYS A 28 20.98 16.08 7.20
C LYS A 28 20.81 17.50 7.75
N ASP A 29 19.63 18.10 7.65
CA ASP A 29 19.35 19.42 8.19
C ASP A 29 19.27 19.36 9.72
N ALA A 30 19.93 20.31 10.40
CA ALA A 30 20.06 20.30 11.86
C ALA A 30 18.74 20.57 12.60
N VAL A 31 17.78 21.22 11.95
CA VAL A 31 16.49 21.58 12.55
C VAL A 31 15.39 20.66 12.03
N ARG A 32 15.37 20.40 10.73
CA ARG A 32 14.27 19.73 10.01
C ARG A 32 14.49 18.26 9.75
N GLY A 33 15.69 17.74 10.02
CA GLY A 33 16.08 16.38 9.65
C GLY A 33 15.30 15.24 10.33
N ASN A 34 14.40 15.57 11.27
CA ASN A 34 13.50 14.61 11.90
C ASN A 34 12.01 14.80 11.54
N ASP A 35 11.65 15.84 10.77
CA ASP A 35 10.25 16.20 10.50
C ASP A 35 9.48 15.01 9.93
N THR A 36 10.01 14.38 8.88
CA THR A 36 9.34 13.27 8.18
C THR A 36 9.17 12.03 9.05
N TYR A 37 10.13 11.74 9.94
CA TYR A 37 10.04 10.61 10.86
C TYR A 37 8.98 10.83 11.93
N VAL A 38 8.89 12.05 12.48
CA VAL A 38 7.88 12.42 13.48
C VAL A 38 6.48 12.39 12.86
N THR A 39 6.32 12.95 11.66
CA THR A 39 5.02 12.93 10.96
C THR A 39 4.61 11.51 10.58
N PHE A 40 5.53 10.65 10.15
CA PHE A 40 5.19 9.25 9.86
C PHE A 40 4.83 8.46 11.12
N ASP A 41 5.50 8.72 12.26
CA ASP A 41 5.10 8.19 13.57
C ASP A 41 3.67 8.64 13.93
N GLU A 42 3.32 9.90 13.71
CA GLU A 42 1.97 10.42 13.94
C GLU A 42 0.92 9.72 13.06
N ILE A 43 1.18 9.57 11.76
CA ILE A 43 0.29 8.86 10.82
C ILE A 43 0.00 7.44 11.31
N LEU A 44 1.04 6.70 11.69
CA LEU A 44 0.90 5.31 12.15
C LEU A 44 0.24 5.21 13.53
N LYS A 45 0.53 6.16 14.41
CA LYS A 45 -0.13 6.28 15.71
C LYS A 45 -1.62 6.54 15.54
N LEU A 46 -2.02 7.45 14.64
CA LEU A 46 -3.42 7.69 14.31
C LEU A 46 -4.10 6.43 13.75
N ALA A 47 -3.41 5.65 12.91
CA ALA A 47 -3.94 4.38 12.42
C ALA A 47 -4.29 3.42 13.57
N GLN A 48 -3.38 3.29 14.54
CA GLN A 48 -3.56 2.44 15.71
C GLN A 48 -4.66 2.98 16.65
N GLU A 49 -4.64 4.28 16.99
CA GLU A 49 -5.61 4.91 17.89
C GLU A 49 -7.04 4.88 17.35
N ASN A 50 -7.21 4.97 16.03
CA ASN A 50 -8.51 4.88 15.37
C ASN A 50 -8.92 3.45 15.00
N GLU A 51 -8.09 2.45 15.33
CA GLU A 51 -8.31 1.03 15.06
C GLU A 51 -8.69 0.77 13.58
N VAL A 52 -7.96 1.38 12.66
CA VAL A 52 -8.24 1.24 11.22
C VAL A 52 -8.02 -0.21 10.77
N ASP A 53 -8.77 -0.66 9.77
CA ASP A 53 -8.63 -1.99 9.20
C ASP A 53 -7.32 -2.12 8.43
N PHE A 54 -6.94 -1.09 7.65
CA PHE A 54 -5.66 -1.03 6.96
C PHE A 54 -5.24 0.42 6.65
N ILE A 55 -3.96 0.60 6.33
CA ILE A 55 -3.39 1.86 5.83
C ILE A 55 -3.21 1.76 4.32
N LEU A 56 -3.60 2.80 3.59
CA LEU A 56 -3.44 2.91 2.14
C LEU A 56 -2.54 4.10 1.80
N LEU A 57 -1.42 3.81 1.15
CA LEU A 57 -0.40 4.78 0.77
C LEU A 57 -0.39 5.03 -0.75
N GLY A 58 -0.41 6.30 -1.14
CA GLY A 58 -0.47 6.76 -2.54
C GLY A 58 0.87 6.85 -3.27
N GLY A 59 1.97 6.37 -2.69
CA GLY A 59 3.31 6.49 -3.26
C GLY A 59 4.20 7.49 -2.52
N ASP A 60 5.47 7.56 -2.92
CA ASP A 60 6.48 8.43 -2.34
C ASP A 60 6.59 8.32 -0.82
N LEU A 61 6.61 7.07 -0.33
CA LEU A 61 6.90 6.80 1.08
C LEU A 61 8.31 7.27 1.43
N PHE A 62 9.26 7.11 0.50
CA PHE A 62 10.64 7.56 0.65
C PHE A 62 10.94 8.74 -0.27
N HIS A 63 11.75 9.70 0.21
CA HIS A 63 12.19 10.82 -0.61
C HIS A 63 13.24 10.43 -1.65
N GLU A 64 14.03 9.40 -1.34
CA GLU A 64 15.13 8.93 -2.18
C GLU A 64 14.87 7.47 -2.55
N ASN A 65 15.07 7.12 -3.82
CA ASN A 65 14.91 5.75 -4.30
C ASN A 65 15.80 4.74 -3.55
N LYS A 66 16.97 5.21 -3.11
CA LYS A 66 17.91 4.49 -2.24
C LYS A 66 17.95 5.20 -0.89
N PRO A 67 16.98 4.95 0.01
CA PRO A 67 16.93 5.66 1.27
C PRO A 67 18.16 5.33 2.13
N SER A 68 18.50 6.23 3.04
CA SER A 68 19.63 6.02 3.93
C SER A 68 19.34 4.86 4.90
N ARG A 69 20.40 4.29 5.49
CA ARG A 69 20.24 3.27 6.54
C ARG A 69 19.41 3.79 7.72
N LYS A 70 19.55 5.07 8.08
CA LYS A 70 18.77 5.70 9.15
C LYS A 70 17.29 5.75 8.74
N THR A 71 17.00 6.20 7.51
CA THR A 71 15.64 6.27 6.98
C THR A 71 14.95 4.90 6.95
N LEU A 72 15.62 3.88 6.40
CA LEU A 72 15.08 2.52 6.36
C LEU A 72 14.88 1.97 7.77
N HIS A 73 15.87 2.10 8.65
CA HIS A 73 15.76 1.59 10.02
C HIS A 73 14.58 2.22 10.78
N ALA A 74 14.44 3.55 10.72
CA ALA A 74 13.34 4.26 11.36
C ALA A 74 11.98 3.82 10.80
N CYS A 75 11.86 3.67 9.47
CA CYS A 75 10.64 3.15 8.84
C CYS A 75 10.28 1.74 9.36
N PHE A 76 11.26 0.84 9.43
CA PHE A 76 11.07 -0.53 9.96
C PHE A 76 10.63 -0.51 11.42
N GLU A 77 11.27 0.29 12.27
CA GLU A 77 10.91 0.42 13.68
C GLU A 77 9.47 0.90 13.85
N LEU A 78 9.07 1.93 13.12
CA LEU A 78 7.74 2.52 13.21
C LEU A 78 6.66 1.56 12.70
N LEU A 79 6.84 0.97 11.53
CA LEU A 79 5.90 -0.04 11.00
C LEU A 79 5.78 -1.24 11.96
N ARG A 80 6.90 -1.73 12.48
CA ARG A 80 6.88 -2.84 13.45
C ARG A 80 6.16 -2.47 14.75
N LYS A 81 6.33 -1.24 15.22
CA LYS A 81 5.73 -0.74 16.47
C LYS A 81 4.21 -0.62 16.39
N TYR A 82 3.68 -0.14 15.26
CA TYR A 82 2.26 0.20 15.14
C TYR A 82 1.43 -0.82 14.34
N CYS A 83 2.02 -1.56 13.41
CA CYS A 83 1.31 -2.45 12.49
C CYS A 83 1.37 -3.94 12.87
N MET A 84 2.17 -4.32 13.88
CA MET A 84 2.21 -5.68 14.41
C MET A 84 1.47 -5.76 15.75
N GLY A 85 0.79 -6.88 16.01
CA GLY A 85 0.07 -7.10 17.26
C GLY A 85 -1.01 -8.18 17.14
N ASP A 86 -1.70 -8.44 18.24
CA ASP A 86 -2.62 -9.59 18.37
C ASP A 86 -4.03 -9.33 17.81
N ARG A 87 -4.34 -8.09 17.41
CA ARG A 87 -5.66 -7.76 16.84
C ARG A 87 -5.79 -8.44 15.47
N PRO A 88 -6.81 -9.29 15.25
CA PRO A 88 -7.01 -9.94 13.96
C PRO A 88 -7.43 -8.92 12.89
N VAL A 89 -7.03 -9.16 11.65
CA VAL A 89 -7.48 -8.39 10.49
C VAL A 89 -8.91 -8.85 10.13
N PRO A 90 -9.93 -7.97 10.15
CA PRO A 90 -11.34 -8.37 10.08
C PRO A 90 -11.88 -8.50 8.64
N PHE A 91 -11.01 -8.51 7.64
CA PHE A 91 -11.39 -8.61 6.23
C PHE A 91 -10.57 -9.69 5.53
N GLU A 92 -11.08 -10.17 4.40
CA GLU A 92 -10.44 -11.20 3.59
C GLU A 92 -10.11 -10.71 2.17
N ILE A 93 -9.22 -11.43 1.49
CA ILE A 93 -8.93 -11.25 0.07
C ILE A 93 -9.56 -12.40 -0.71
N LEU A 94 -10.44 -12.05 -1.65
CA LEU A 94 -11.14 -12.99 -2.54
C LEU A 94 -10.41 -13.23 -3.87
N SER A 95 -9.55 -12.31 -4.29
CA SER A 95 -8.79 -12.41 -5.54
C SER A 95 -7.61 -13.37 -5.42
N ASP A 96 -7.17 -13.92 -6.56
CA ASP A 96 -5.87 -14.62 -6.63
C ASP A 96 -4.73 -13.62 -6.36
N GLN A 97 -4.15 -13.74 -5.17
CA GLN A 97 -3.08 -12.86 -4.69
C GLN A 97 -1.82 -12.91 -5.55
N SER A 98 -1.57 -14.01 -6.27
CA SER A 98 -0.40 -14.11 -7.15
C SER A 98 -0.46 -13.16 -8.34
N VAL A 99 -1.65 -12.69 -8.71
CA VAL A 99 -1.81 -11.68 -9.78
C VAL A 99 -1.25 -10.32 -9.33
N ASN A 100 -1.52 -9.92 -8.09
CA ASN A 100 -1.13 -8.61 -7.56
C ASN A 100 0.23 -8.62 -6.87
N PHE A 101 0.65 -9.76 -6.31
CA PHE A 101 1.87 -9.89 -5.52
C PHE A 101 2.89 -10.88 -6.13
N GLY A 102 2.65 -11.41 -7.33
CA GLY A 102 3.47 -12.44 -7.97
C GLY A 102 4.88 -12.00 -8.37
N PHE A 103 5.18 -10.69 -8.36
CA PHE A 103 6.54 -10.18 -8.52
C PHE A 103 7.40 -10.36 -7.25
N ARG A 104 6.86 -11.04 -6.23
CA ARG A 104 7.51 -11.38 -4.96
C ARG A 104 7.74 -12.87 -4.82
N LYS A 105 8.66 -13.21 -3.91
CA LYS A 105 8.87 -14.59 -3.45
C LYS A 105 7.75 -15.09 -2.54
N PHE A 106 7.08 -14.19 -1.82
CA PHE A 106 5.91 -14.47 -1.00
C PHE A 106 4.69 -13.82 -1.69
N PRO A 107 4.01 -14.52 -2.60
CA PRO A 107 2.94 -13.96 -3.43
C PRO A 107 1.58 -13.89 -2.69
N TRP A 108 1.60 -13.50 -1.42
CA TRP A 108 0.42 -13.32 -0.58
C TRP A 108 0.61 -12.09 0.33
N VAL A 109 -0.48 -11.59 0.89
CA VAL A 109 -0.47 -10.45 1.80
C VAL A 109 0.15 -10.82 3.15
N ASN A 110 0.85 -9.85 3.73
CA ASN A 110 1.66 -10.06 4.93
C ASN A 110 0.87 -10.57 6.15
N TYR A 111 -0.39 -10.19 6.30
CA TYR A 111 -1.24 -10.62 7.43
C TYR A 111 -1.78 -12.05 7.31
N GLN A 112 -1.56 -12.71 6.16
CA GLN A 112 -1.82 -14.13 5.99
C GLN A 112 -0.55 -14.99 6.13
N ASP A 113 0.61 -14.38 6.40
CA ASP A 113 1.83 -15.13 6.68
C ASP A 113 1.77 -15.75 8.08
N ALA A 114 1.87 -17.08 8.16
CA ALA A 114 1.78 -17.81 9.43
C ALA A 114 2.88 -17.47 10.45
N ASN A 115 3.96 -16.80 10.02
CA ASN A 115 5.09 -16.45 10.87
C ASN A 115 5.06 -14.99 11.34
N LEU A 116 4.11 -14.19 10.84
CA LEU A 116 4.02 -12.76 11.12
C LEU A 116 2.66 -12.41 11.75
N ASN A 117 2.70 -11.73 12.90
CA ASN A 117 1.51 -11.26 13.58
C ASN A 117 1.21 -9.81 13.21
N VAL A 118 0.57 -9.60 12.06
CA VAL A 118 0.23 -8.27 11.52
C VAL A 118 -1.17 -7.89 11.98
N SER A 119 -1.30 -6.73 12.63
CA SER A 119 -2.57 -6.21 13.14
C SER A 119 -3.16 -5.10 12.27
N ILE A 120 -2.32 -4.34 11.54
CA ILE A 120 -2.74 -3.28 10.61
C ILE A 120 -1.93 -3.42 9.32
N PRO A 121 -2.43 -4.10 8.29
CA PRO A 121 -1.73 -4.21 7.02
C PRO A 121 -1.60 -2.84 6.35
N VAL A 122 -0.46 -2.60 5.71
CA VAL A 122 -0.18 -1.40 4.91
C VAL A 122 -0.16 -1.80 3.44
N PHE A 123 -0.96 -1.13 2.62
CA PHE A 123 -0.94 -1.28 1.16
C PHE A 123 -0.37 -0.01 0.54
N SER A 124 0.58 -0.15 -0.38
CA SER A 124 1.18 1.00 -1.07
C SER A 124 1.41 0.69 -2.53
N ILE A 125 1.18 1.69 -3.37
CA ILE A 125 1.84 1.79 -4.68
C ILE A 125 3.19 2.50 -4.50
N HIS A 126 4.09 2.39 -5.47
CA HIS A 126 5.27 3.26 -5.53
C HIS A 126 4.94 4.58 -6.25
N GLY A 127 5.57 5.66 -5.84
CA GLY A 127 5.57 6.94 -6.52
C GLY A 127 6.75 7.07 -7.48
N ASN A 128 7.14 8.32 -7.79
CA ASN A 128 8.23 8.62 -8.72
C ASN A 128 9.59 8.81 -8.01
N HIS A 129 9.60 9.04 -6.69
CA HIS A 129 10.81 9.11 -5.88
C HIS A 129 11.27 7.73 -5.39
N ASP A 130 10.33 6.82 -5.15
CA ASP A 130 10.57 5.45 -4.71
C ASP A 130 10.22 4.40 -5.77
N ASP A 131 10.48 4.73 -7.04
CA ASP A 131 10.22 3.89 -8.20
C ASP A 131 11.20 2.70 -8.33
N PRO A 132 10.83 1.60 -9.03
CA PRO A 132 11.73 0.48 -9.26
C PRO A 132 12.94 0.85 -10.12
N THR A 133 14.16 0.69 -9.58
CA THR A 133 15.41 0.97 -10.32
C THR A 133 16.44 -0.16 -10.21
N GLY A 134 17.52 -0.06 -10.98
CA GLY A 134 18.64 -1.01 -10.95
C GLY A 134 18.43 -2.27 -11.80
N ALA A 135 19.40 -3.17 -11.77
CA ALA A 135 19.43 -4.37 -12.61
C ALA A 135 18.24 -5.32 -12.34
N ASP A 136 17.82 -5.40 -11.08
CA ASP A 136 16.71 -6.25 -10.64
C ASP A 136 15.35 -5.50 -10.66
N ALA A 137 15.35 -4.23 -11.06
CA ALA A 137 14.18 -3.35 -11.02
C ALA A 137 13.44 -3.43 -9.68
N LEU A 138 14.17 -3.18 -8.58
CA LEU A 138 13.63 -3.17 -7.23
C LEU A 138 13.47 -1.73 -6.73
N CYS A 139 12.50 -1.50 -5.86
CA CYS A 139 12.36 -0.24 -5.13
C CYS A 139 12.46 -0.42 -3.61
N ALA A 140 12.48 0.69 -2.86
CA ALA A 140 12.51 0.66 -1.40
C ALA A 140 11.31 -0.10 -0.79
N LEU A 141 10.12 -0.01 -1.40
CA LEU A 141 8.94 -0.77 -0.97
C LEU A 141 9.14 -2.29 -1.10
N ASP A 142 10.03 -2.73 -1.98
CA ASP A 142 10.37 -4.14 -2.16
C ASP A 142 11.11 -4.73 -0.96
N ILE A 143 11.91 -3.91 -0.30
CA ILE A 143 12.61 -4.28 0.93
C ILE A 143 11.59 -4.41 2.07
N LEU A 144 10.65 -3.47 2.20
CA LEU A 144 9.58 -3.51 3.20
C LEU A 144 8.65 -4.70 3.02
N SER A 145 8.30 -4.99 1.77
CA SER A 145 7.44 -6.12 1.42
C SER A 145 8.12 -7.46 1.69
N CYS A 146 9.41 -7.60 1.36
CA CYS A 146 10.19 -8.78 1.71
C CYS A 146 10.29 -8.99 3.23
N ALA A 147 10.35 -7.90 4.01
CA ALA A 147 10.33 -7.95 5.47
C ALA A 147 8.95 -8.22 6.08
N GLY A 148 7.88 -8.31 5.27
CA GLY A 148 6.52 -8.53 5.73
C GLY A 148 5.86 -7.30 6.38
N LEU A 149 6.41 -6.11 6.18
CA LEU A 149 5.89 -4.87 6.79
C LEU A 149 4.93 -4.09 5.89
N LEU A 150 4.88 -4.41 4.59
CA LEU A 150 4.07 -3.68 3.60
C LEU A 150 3.64 -4.59 2.43
N ASN A 151 2.43 -4.39 1.92
CA ASN A 151 1.89 -5.02 0.72
C ASN A 151 2.07 -4.06 -0.47
N HIS A 152 3.12 -4.24 -1.26
CA HIS A 152 3.36 -3.43 -2.45
C HIS A 152 2.46 -3.97 -3.58
N PHE A 153 1.63 -3.12 -4.16
CA PHE A 153 0.73 -3.47 -5.27
C PHE A 153 0.79 -2.41 -6.38
N GLY A 154 0.10 -2.66 -7.49
CA GLY A 154 -0.04 -1.70 -8.58
C GLY A 154 1.19 -1.56 -9.49
N ARG A 155 2.20 -2.42 -9.34
CA ARG A 155 3.37 -2.45 -10.22
C ARG A 155 2.98 -2.95 -11.62
N SER A 156 3.20 -2.11 -12.64
CA SER A 156 3.07 -2.53 -14.04
C SER A 156 4.34 -3.23 -14.53
N MET A 157 4.21 -4.46 -15.02
CA MET A 157 5.33 -5.25 -15.53
C MET A 157 5.56 -5.08 -17.04
N SER A 158 4.54 -4.63 -17.78
CA SER A 158 4.57 -4.60 -19.23
C SER A 158 4.85 -3.19 -19.75
N VAL A 159 5.69 -3.12 -20.79
CA VAL A 159 6.05 -1.85 -21.43
C VAL A 159 5.04 -1.46 -22.51
N GLU A 160 4.38 -2.43 -23.14
CA GLU A 160 3.51 -2.24 -24.31
C GLU A 160 2.04 -2.03 -23.95
N LYS A 161 1.55 -2.73 -22.94
CA LYS A 161 0.17 -2.64 -22.43
C LYS A 161 0.13 -2.67 -20.91
N ILE A 162 -0.86 -2.02 -20.32
CA ILE A 162 -1.11 -2.01 -18.87
C ILE A 162 -2.45 -2.68 -18.62
N ASP A 163 -2.42 -3.86 -18.01
CA ASP A 163 -3.62 -4.56 -17.54
C ASP A 163 -3.67 -4.42 -16.00
N ILE A 164 -4.60 -3.63 -15.48
CA ILE A 164 -4.74 -3.35 -14.04
C ILE A 164 -5.76 -4.33 -13.46
N SER A 165 -5.29 -5.20 -12.56
CA SER A 165 -6.12 -6.18 -11.85
C SER A 165 -6.43 -5.69 -10.42
N PRO A 166 -7.69 -5.74 -9.96
CA PRO A 166 -8.06 -5.33 -8.61
C PRO A 166 -7.67 -6.37 -7.57
N ILE A 167 -7.29 -5.91 -6.39
CA ILE A 167 -7.32 -6.70 -5.16
C ILE A 167 -8.76 -6.66 -4.64
N LEU A 168 -9.38 -7.83 -4.48
CA LEU A 168 -10.77 -7.93 -4.05
C LEU A 168 -10.83 -8.15 -2.53
N LEU A 169 -11.29 -7.14 -1.80
CA LEU A 169 -11.40 -7.16 -0.34
C LEU A 169 -12.87 -7.30 0.07
N GLN A 170 -13.12 -8.08 1.11
CA GLN A 170 -14.45 -8.19 1.72
C GLN A 170 -14.38 -8.09 3.25
N LYS A 171 -15.22 -7.24 3.82
CA LYS A 171 -15.45 -7.10 5.27
C LYS A 171 -16.95 -7.19 5.52
N GLY A 172 -17.39 -8.28 6.12
CA GLY A 172 -18.82 -8.59 6.27
C GLY A 172 -19.56 -8.53 4.93
N SER A 173 -20.55 -7.65 4.80
CA SER A 173 -21.32 -7.44 3.58
C SER A 173 -20.68 -6.47 2.56
N THR A 174 -19.68 -5.69 2.97
CA THR A 174 -19.05 -4.67 2.11
C THR A 174 -17.89 -5.25 1.30
N LYS A 175 -17.86 -4.91 0.01
CA LYS A 175 -16.88 -5.38 -0.98
C LYS A 175 -16.15 -4.22 -1.64
N ILE A 176 -14.82 -4.24 -1.63
CA ILE A 176 -13.96 -3.25 -2.29
C ILE A 176 -13.15 -3.93 -3.40
N ALA A 177 -13.21 -3.38 -4.61
CA ALA A 177 -12.28 -3.69 -5.69
C ALA A 177 -11.20 -2.61 -5.73
N MET A 178 -10.03 -2.92 -5.15
CA MET A 178 -8.92 -1.97 -4.98
C MET A 178 -7.91 -2.11 -6.13
N TYR A 179 -7.85 -1.09 -6.98
CA TYR A 179 -6.93 -0.97 -8.09
C TYR A 179 -5.75 -0.09 -7.69
N GLY A 180 -4.59 -0.34 -8.29
CA GLY A 180 -3.39 0.47 -8.09
C GLY A 180 -2.58 0.59 -9.37
N LEU A 181 -1.98 1.76 -9.58
CA LEU A 181 -0.98 1.99 -10.62
C LEU A 181 0.15 2.81 -10.02
N GLY A 182 1.29 2.14 -9.77
CA GLY A 182 2.52 2.82 -9.38
C GLY A 182 2.97 3.80 -10.45
N SER A 183 3.77 4.80 -10.06
CA SER A 183 4.11 5.91 -10.95
C SER A 183 4.75 5.43 -12.26
N ILE A 184 4.21 5.91 -13.37
CA ILE A 184 4.76 5.78 -14.72
C ILE A 184 5.06 7.19 -15.22
N PRO A 185 6.14 7.42 -16.00
CA PRO A 185 6.38 8.73 -16.59
C PRO A 185 5.14 9.27 -17.32
N ASP A 186 4.70 10.49 -16.99
CA ASP A 186 3.38 11.01 -17.37
C ASP A 186 3.17 10.99 -18.90
N GLU A 187 4.17 11.41 -19.67
CA GLU A 187 4.09 11.38 -21.15
C GLU A 187 3.87 9.96 -21.69
N ARG A 188 4.47 8.96 -21.05
CA ARG A 188 4.31 7.56 -21.45
C ARG A 188 2.90 7.10 -21.11
N LEU A 189 2.44 7.32 -19.88
CA LEU A 189 1.11 6.90 -19.47
C LEU A 189 0.02 7.58 -20.33
N TYR A 190 0.17 8.87 -20.61
CA TYR A 190 -0.70 9.62 -21.52
C TYR A 190 -0.78 8.97 -22.90
N ARG A 191 0.36 8.65 -23.53
CA ARG A 191 0.39 7.97 -24.84
C ARG A 191 -0.29 6.61 -24.79
N MET A 192 -0.11 5.85 -23.72
CA MET A 192 -0.76 4.55 -23.53
C MET A 192 -2.28 4.67 -23.43
N PHE A 193 -2.80 5.67 -22.71
CA PHE A 193 -4.23 5.96 -22.67
C PHE A 193 -4.79 6.35 -24.05
N VAL A 194 -4.11 7.24 -24.78
CA VAL A 194 -4.50 7.64 -26.14
C VAL A 194 -4.57 6.44 -27.08
N ASN A 195 -3.59 5.54 -26.99
CA ASN A 195 -3.50 4.35 -27.83
C ASN A 195 -4.39 3.18 -27.35
N LYS A 196 -5.23 3.37 -26.32
CA LYS A 196 -6.08 2.32 -25.74
C LYS A 196 -5.29 1.10 -25.25
N GLN A 197 -4.09 1.35 -24.71
CA GLN A 197 -3.19 0.32 -24.17
C GLN A 197 -3.32 0.13 -22.64
N VAL A 198 -4.26 0.84 -22.00
CA VAL A 198 -4.56 0.68 -20.57
C VAL A 198 -5.94 0.05 -20.42
N THR A 199 -5.99 -1.11 -19.78
CA THR A 199 -7.23 -1.87 -19.52
C THR A 199 -7.36 -2.11 -18.03
N MET A 200 -8.53 -1.83 -17.46
CA MET A 200 -8.86 -2.19 -16.08
C MET A 200 -9.74 -3.44 -16.10
N LEU A 201 -9.27 -4.51 -15.46
CA LEU A 201 -9.99 -5.78 -15.40
C LEU A 201 -11.05 -5.71 -14.30
N ARG A 202 -12.31 -6.00 -14.62
CA ARG A 202 -13.40 -6.02 -13.62
C ARG A 202 -13.51 -7.40 -12.94
N PRO A 203 -14.02 -7.46 -11.70
CA PRO A 203 -14.41 -8.72 -11.08
C PRO A 203 -15.42 -9.45 -11.96
N LYS A 204 -15.31 -10.78 -12.06
CA LYS A 204 -16.24 -11.58 -12.89
C LYS A 204 -17.66 -11.67 -12.32
N GLU A 205 -17.78 -11.56 -11.00
CA GLU A 205 -19.01 -11.77 -10.26
C GLU A 205 -19.50 -10.46 -9.65
N ASP A 206 -20.83 -10.25 -9.70
CA ASP A 206 -21.54 -9.12 -9.13
C ASP A 206 -20.88 -7.77 -9.40
N GLU A 207 -20.60 -7.46 -10.67
CA GLU A 207 -19.83 -6.28 -11.10
C GLU A 207 -20.27 -4.94 -10.47
N ASP A 208 -21.56 -4.81 -10.13
CA ASP A 208 -22.15 -3.58 -9.57
C ASP A 208 -22.17 -3.55 -8.02
N SER A 209 -21.79 -4.64 -7.37
CA SER A 209 -21.76 -4.75 -5.90
C SER A 209 -20.45 -4.27 -5.27
N TRP A 210 -19.45 -3.97 -6.09
CA TRP A 210 -18.11 -3.59 -5.64
C TRP A 210 -17.97 -2.08 -5.54
N PHE A 211 -17.49 -1.59 -4.40
CA PHE A 211 -16.92 -0.24 -4.32
C PHE A 211 -15.57 -0.23 -5.02
N ASN A 212 -15.47 0.50 -6.15
CA ASN A 212 -14.24 0.57 -6.94
C ASN A 212 -13.34 1.71 -6.43
N LEU A 213 -12.18 1.35 -5.91
CA LEU A 213 -11.18 2.29 -5.39
C LEU A 213 -9.93 2.22 -6.26
N PHE A 214 -9.41 3.36 -6.75
CA PHE A 214 -8.21 3.37 -7.59
C PHE A 214 -7.15 4.33 -7.05
N VAL A 215 -5.94 3.81 -6.82
CA VAL A 215 -4.78 4.58 -6.34
C VAL A 215 -3.80 4.81 -7.50
N ILE A 216 -3.44 6.06 -7.73
CA ILE A 216 -2.48 6.49 -8.77
C ILE A 216 -1.51 7.53 -8.21
N HIS A 217 -0.36 7.69 -8.86
CA HIS A 217 0.65 8.70 -8.52
C HIS A 217 1.16 9.38 -9.80
N GLN A 218 0.45 10.41 -10.28
CA GLN A 218 0.61 11.07 -11.59
C GLN A 218 0.30 12.59 -11.48
N ASN A 219 0.75 13.39 -12.46
CA ASN A 219 0.45 14.83 -12.57
C ASN A 219 -0.97 15.16 -13.08
#